data_AF-A0A3D4BAG6-F1
#
_entry.id   AF-A0A3D4BAG6-F1
#
_cell.length_a   1.000
_cell.length_b   1.000
_cell.length_c   1.000
_cell.angle_alpha   90.00
_cell.angle_beta   90.00
_cell.angle_gamma   90.00
#
_symmetry.space_group_name_H-M   'P 1'
#
loop_
_entity.id
_entity.type
_entity.pdbx_description
1 polymer ?
#
loop_
_entity_poly.entity_id
_entity_poly.type
_entity_poly.pdbx_seq_one_letter_code
_entity_poly.pdbx_strand_id
1 'polypeptide(L)'
;MGWGTRTNEAGIDQVREALLGKYIDELVVVSMKYDATHLDGLLMMVDHKLAVGNSHDLNMYPTTVYRVGQEPRHIFIDDYFEE
;
A
#
# COMPACT_ATOMS: atom_id res chain seq x y z
N MET A 1 -2.74 2.30 -0.04
CA MET A 1 -2.36 3.70 0.24
C MET A 1 -0.87 3.86 -0.03
N GLY A 2 -0.43 4.94 -0.68
CA GLY A 2 1.00 5.18 -0.90
C GLY A 2 1.65 5.83 0.32
N TRP A 3 2.88 5.45 0.65
CA TRP A 3 3.72 6.09 1.68
C TRP A 3 4.99 6.66 1.06
N GLY A 4 5.33 7.91 1.40
CA GLY A 4 6.46 8.64 0.83
C GLY A 4 6.21 10.15 0.78
N THR A 5 6.49 10.76 -0.37
CA THR A 5 6.61 12.23 -0.55
C THR A 5 5.38 13.05 -0.13
N ARG A 6 4.17 12.49 -0.26
CA ARG A 6 2.90 13.18 0.03
C ARG A 6 2.11 12.56 1.18
N THR A 7 2.57 11.45 1.74
CA THR A 7 1.88 10.73 2.82
C THR A 7 2.93 10.14 3.75
N ASN A 8 2.92 10.58 5.01
CA ASN A 8 3.84 10.13 6.04
C ASN A 8 3.18 9.11 6.98
N GLU A 9 3.98 8.58 7.93
CA GLU A 9 3.54 7.59 8.90
C GLU A 9 2.35 8.07 9.76
N ALA A 10 2.40 9.30 10.26
CA ALA A 10 1.30 9.87 11.04
C ALA A 10 -0.04 9.91 10.28
N GLY A 11 0.00 10.16 8.96
CA GLY A 11 -1.21 10.10 8.11
C GLY A 11 -1.72 8.67 7.92
N ILE A 12 -0.81 7.70 7.75
CA ILE A 12 -1.16 6.28 7.70
C ILE A 12 -1.83 5.84 9.01
N ASP A 13 -1.24 6.19 10.15
CA ASP A 13 -1.77 5.82 11.47
C ASP A 13 -3.17 6.38 11.71
N GLN A 14 -3.42 7.64 11.36
CA GLN A 14 -4.75 8.25 11.46
C GLN A 14 -5.79 7.50 10.63
N VAL A 15 -5.44 7.10 9.39
CA VAL A 15 -6.33 6.31 8.54
C VAL A 15 -6.56 4.92 9.12
N ARG A 16 -5.50 4.26 9.63
CA ARG A 16 -5.59 2.95 10.26
C ARG A 16 -6.52 2.98 11.47
N GLU A 17 -6.34 3.93 12.39
CA GLU A 17 -7.17 4.07 13.60
C GLU A 17 -8.64 4.41 13.29
N ALA A 18 -8.86 5.19 12.22
CA ALA A 18 -10.20 5.58 11.80
C ALA A 18 -10.97 4.44 11.13
N LEU A 19 -10.29 3.60 10.33
CA LEU A 19 -10.94 2.66 9.41
C LEU A 19 -10.75 1.17 9.73
N LEU A 20 -9.55 0.75 10.15
CA LEU A 20 -9.22 -0.67 10.28
C LEU A 20 -10.03 -1.32 11.42
N GLY A 21 -10.69 -2.44 11.15
CA GLY A 21 -11.57 -3.15 12.10
C GLY A 21 -12.91 -2.48 12.34
N LYS A 22 -13.18 -1.34 11.69
CA LYS A 22 -14.46 -0.64 11.73
C LYS A 22 -15.17 -0.67 10.38
N TYR A 23 -14.42 -0.39 9.32
CA TYR A 23 -14.93 -0.26 7.95
C TYR A 23 -14.13 -1.06 6.92
N ILE A 24 -12.88 -1.38 7.22
CA ILE A 24 -12.02 -2.21 6.37
C ILE A 24 -11.34 -3.28 7.23
N ASP A 25 -11.12 -4.46 6.64
CA ASP A 25 -10.42 -5.57 7.31
C ASP A 25 -8.90 -5.53 7.11
N GLU A 26 -8.47 -4.78 6.09
CA GLU A 26 -7.09 -4.71 5.66
C GLU A 26 -6.73 -3.32 5.14
N LEU A 27 -5.53 -2.85 5.47
CA LEU A 27 -4.92 -1.65 4.92
C LEU A 27 -3.55 -2.01 4.35
N VAL A 28 -3.39 -1.86 3.04
CA VAL A 28 -2.14 -2.07 2.31
C VAL A 28 -1.43 -0.75 2.10
N VAL A 29 -0.22 -0.61 2.63
CA VAL A 29 0.60 0.61 2.56
C VAL A 29 1.84 0.37 1.71
N VAL A 30 1.79 0.88 0.48
CA VAL A 30 2.83 0.69 -0.54
C VAL A 30 3.92 1.73 -0.34
N SER A 31 5.12 1.28 -0.01
CA SER A 31 6.31 2.11 0.13
C SER A 31 6.77 2.59 -1.24
N MET A 32 6.88 3.91 -1.45
CA MET A 32 7.23 4.47 -2.75
C MET A 32 8.63 5.08 -2.73
N LYS A 33 9.30 5.05 -3.88
CA LYS A 33 10.55 5.78 -4.12
C LYS A 33 10.35 7.30 -3.96
N TYR A 34 11.39 8.01 -3.53
CA TYR A 34 11.33 9.43 -3.16
C TYR A 34 10.88 10.40 -4.26
N ASP A 35 11.00 10.04 -5.53
CA ASP A 35 10.59 10.84 -6.69
C ASP A 35 9.13 10.60 -7.10
N ALA A 36 8.50 9.53 -6.60
CA ALA A 36 7.09 9.27 -6.80
C ALA A 36 6.25 10.16 -5.87
N THR A 37 5.41 10.99 -6.47
CA THR A 37 4.56 11.93 -5.73
C THR A 37 3.32 11.23 -5.15
N HIS A 38 2.69 10.34 -5.92
CA HIS A 38 1.48 9.61 -5.51
C HIS A 38 1.50 8.18 -6.06
N LEU A 39 0.79 7.27 -5.40
CA LEU A 39 0.74 5.84 -5.75
C LEU A 39 0.05 5.61 -7.09
N ASP A 40 -0.97 6.40 -7.45
CA ASP A 40 -1.67 6.31 -8.73
C ASP A 40 -0.79 6.66 -9.93
N GLY A 41 0.35 7.34 -9.72
CA GLY A 41 1.39 7.49 -10.74
C GLY A 41 2.23 6.22 -10.96
N LEU A 42 2.19 5.26 -10.04
CA LEU A 42 2.98 4.02 -10.06
C LEU A 42 2.14 2.75 -10.25
N LEU A 43 0.91 2.74 -9.76
CA LEU A 43 -0.01 1.62 -9.75
C LEU A 43 -1.45 2.14 -9.91
N MET A 44 -2.11 1.70 -10.98
CA MET A 44 -3.51 1.99 -11.24
C MET A 44 -4.29 0.70 -11.45
N MET A 45 -5.39 0.54 -10.73
CA MET A 45 -6.39 -0.49 -11.04
C MET A 45 -7.20 -0.02 -12.25
N VAL A 46 -7.20 -0.81 -13.32
CA VAL A 46 -7.93 -0.53 -14.57
C VAL A 46 -9.24 -1.31 -14.63
N ASP A 47 -9.28 -2.49 -14.01
CA ASP A 47 -10.47 -3.32 -13.85
C ASP A 47 -10.34 -4.15 -12.56
N HIS A 48 -11.38 -4.89 -12.20
CA HIS A 48 -11.43 -5.75 -11.01
C HIS A 48 -10.23 -6.73 -10.93
N LYS A 49 -9.71 -7.19 -12.07
CA LYS A 49 -8.58 -8.14 -12.13
C LYS A 49 -7.43 -7.64 -12.99
N LEU A 50 -7.35 -6.34 -13.22
CA LEU A 50 -6.33 -5.74 -14.07
C LEU A 50 -5.78 -4.48 -13.43
N ALA A 51 -4.46 -4.44 -13.26
CA ALA A 51 -3.73 -3.26 -12.85
C ALA A 51 -2.62 -2.96 -13.85
N VAL A 52 -2.27 -1.69 -13.98
CA VAL A 52 -1.08 -1.23 -14.70
C VAL A 52 -0.16 -0.58 -13.69
N GLY A 53 1.11 -0.95 -13.70
CA GLY A 53 2.11 -0.34 -12.84
C GLY A 53 3.53 -0.63 -13.25
N ASN A 54 4.47 0.08 -12.63
CA ASN A 54 5.89 -0.15 -12.80
C ASN A 54 6.38 -1.14 -11.73
N SER A 55 6.46 -2.44 -12.07
CA SER A 55 6.87 -3.49 -11.13
C SER A 55 8.26 -3.23 -10.52
N HIS A 56 9.22 -2.67 -11.28
CA HIS A 56 10.55 -2.37 -10.72
C HIS A 56 10.47 -1.38 -9.54
N ASP A 57 9.74 -0.28 -9.72
CA ASP A 57 9.61 0.74 -8.68
C ASP A 57 8.73 0.27 -7.52
N LEU A 58 7.65 -0.47 -7.82
CA LEU A 58 6.74 -0.99 -6.80
C LEU A 58 7.39 -2.04 -5.88
N ASN A 59 8.37 -2.80 -6.39
CA ASN A 59 9.09 -3.82 -5.62
C ASN A 59 10.45 -3.34 -5.08
N MET A 60 10.73 -2.04 -5.13
CA MET A 60 11.97 -1.48 -4.58
C MET A 60 12.07 -1.64 -3.06
N TYR A 61 10.92 -1.58 -2.38
CA TYR A 61 10.80 -1.72 -0.93
C TYR A 61 9.60 -2.61 -0.60
N PRO A 62 9.61 -3.32 0.54
CA PRO A 62 8.45 -4.07 0.98
C PRO A 62 7.28 -3.13 1.31
N THR A 63 6.09 -3.60 0.98
CA THR A 63 4.79 -3.04 1.36
C THR A 63 4.43 -3.50 2.77
N THR A 64 3.81 -2.62 3.56
CA THR A 64 3.31 -2.96 4.89
C THR A 64 1.81 -3.25 4.82
N VAL A 65 1.40 -4.43 5.29
CA VAL A 65 0.02 -4.88 5.33
C VAL A 65 -0.43 -4.93 6.79
N TYR A 66 -1.46 -4.15 7.10
CA TYR A 66 -2.15 -4.19 8.40
C TYR A 66 -3.45 -4.98 8.24
N ARG A 67 -3.66 -6.00 9.06
CA ARG A 67 -4.90 -6.81 9.11
C ARG A 67 -5.46 -6.80 10.54
N VAL A 68 -6.78 -6.86 10.66
CA VAL A 68 -7.46 -6.86 11.97
C VAL A 68 -6.99 -8.05 12.83
N GLY A 69 -6.52 -7.76 14.04
CA GLY A 69 -6.08 -8.78 14.99
C GLY A 69 -4.74 -9.45 14.65
N GLN A 70 -3.99 -8.91 13.68
CA GLN A 70 -2.68 -9.42 13.29
C GLN A 70 -1.62 -8.33 13.43
N GLU A 71 -0.38 -8.75 13.71
CA GLU A 71 0.78 -7.85 13.64
C GLU A 71 1.02 -7.39 12.20
N PRO A 72 1.59 -6.18 11.99
CA PRO A 72 1.94 -5.70 10.66
C PRO A 72 2.87 -6.68 9.94
N ARG A 73 2.56 -6.97 8.67
CA ARG A 73 3.38 -7.84 7.81
C ARG A 73 4.06 -7.01 6.73
N HIS A 74 5.30 -7.34 6.42
CA HIS A 74 6.04 -6.77 5.30
C HIS A 74 6.14 -7.79 4.15
N ILE A 75 5.71 -7.41 2.95
CA ILE A 75 5.66 -8.27 1.76
C ILE A 75 5.93 -7.45 0.50
N PHE A 76 6.54 -8.03 -0.53
CA PHE A 76 6.67 -7.36 -1.82
C PHE A 76 5.32 -7.29 -2.54
N ILE A 77 5.10 -6.25 -3.34
CA ILE A 77 3.76 -6.00 -3.89
C ILE A 77 3.35 -7.06 -4.92
N ASP A 78 4.32 -7.64 -5.64
CA ASP A 78 4.05 -8.70 -6.62
C ASP A 78 3.62 -9.97 -5.90
N ASP A 79 4.33 -10.36 -4.84
CA ASP A 79 3.95 -11.50 -3.99
C ASP A 79 2.55 -11.29 -3.37
N TYR A 80 2.22 -10.06 -2.98
CA TYR A 80 0.90 -9.71 -2.44
C TYR A 80 -0.23 -9.87 -3.47
N PHE A 81 0.03 -9.61 -4.76
CA PHE A 81 -0.97 -9.80 -5.81
C PHE A 81 -1.16 -11.26 -6.22
N GLU A 82 -0.26 -12.16 -5.82
CA GLU A 82 -0.36 -13.59 -6.09
C GLU A 82 -1.13 -14.36 -4.99
N GLU A 83 -1.46 -13.73 -3.86
CA GLU A 83 -2.31 -14.28 -2.79
C GLU A 83 -3.81 -14.37 -3.16
#